data_AF-A0A564ULJ9-F1
#
_entry.id   AF-A0A564ULJ9-F1
#
_cell.length_a   1.000
_cell.length_b   1.000
_cell.length_c   1.000
_cell.angle_alpha   90.00
_cell.angle_beta   90.00
_cell.angle_gamma   90.00
#
_symmetry.space_group_name_H-M   'P 1'
#
loop_
_entity.id
_entity.type
_entity.pdbx_description
1 polymer ?
#
loop_
_entity_poly.entity_id
_entity_poly.type
_entity_poly.pdbx_seq_one_letter_code
_entity_poly.pdbx_strand_id
1 'polypeptide(L)'
;MIADKIKNARTIKKLTQEQVAEDLNVSRQTISNWENGVSVSNINTLILISEKFDIPVDEMLKSGDVVEKIDNNKTPFKKDRNY
;
A
#
# COMPACT_ATOMS: atom_id res chain seq x y z
N MET A 1 -1.79 10.23 -9.28
CA MET A 1 -1.52 8.79 -9.08
C MET A 1 -1.51 8.48 -7.58
N ILE A 2 -1.57 7.21 -7.18
CA ILE A 2 -1.58 6.77 -5.78
C ILE A 2 -0.34 7.20 -5.02
N ALA A 3 0.81 7.23 -5.71
CA ALA A 3 2.08 7.74 -5.21
C ALA A 3 1.95 9.19 -4.70
N ASP A 4 1.27 10.05 -5.49
CA ASP A 4 1.00 11.44 -5.10
C ASP A 4 0.07 11.52 -3.90
N LYS A 5 -0.95 10.65 -3.82
CA LYS A 5 -1.89 10.61 -2.68
C LYS A 5 -1.16 10.27 -1.38
N ILE A 6 -0.28 9.27 -1.40
CA ILE A 6 0.52 8.86 -0.24
C ILE A 6 1.42 10.02 0.21
N LYS A 7 2.14 10.62 -0.74
CA LYS A 7 3.02 11.75 -0.46
C LYS A 7 2.26 12.95 0.11
N ASN A 8 1.10 13.28 -0.47
CA ASN A 8 0.24 14.37 0.00
C ASN A 8 -0.32 14.09 1.40
N ALA A 9 -0.78 12.86 1.66
CA ALA A 9 -1.29 12.49 2.98
C ALA A 9 -0.20 12.60 4.06
N ARG A 10 1.02 12.17 3.74
CA ARG A 10 2.19 12.34 4.63
C ARG A 10 2.51 13.81 4.90
N THR A 11 2.56 14.64 3.85
CA THR A 11 2.92 16.06 4.00
C THR A 11 1.85 16.85 4.74
N ILE A 12 0.56 16.58 4.51
CA ILE A 12 -0.56 17.18 5.25
C ILE A 12 -0.45 16.85 6.75
N LYS A 13 -0.10 15.61 7.09
CA LYS A 13 0.16 15.19 8.47
C LYS A 13 1.53 15.65 9.01
N LYS A 14 2.33 16.37 8.22
CA LYS A 14 3.68 16.86 8.56
C LYS A 14 4.65 15.77 9.03
N LEU A 15 4.50 14.56 8.50
CA LEU A 15 5.36 13.42 8.84
C LEU A 15 6.54 13.31 7.88
N THR A 16 7.69 12.84 8.35
CA THR A 16 8.82 12.45 7.50
C THR A 16 8.62 11.05 6.93
N GLN A 17 9.37 10.69 5.88
CA GLN A 17 9.33 9.33 5.36
C GLN A 17 9.83 8.31 6.42
N GLU A 18 10.80 8.70 7.25
CA GLU A 18 11.31 7.88 8.36
C GLU A 18 10.21 7.61 9.39
N GLN A 19 9.45 8.64 9.80
CA GLN A 19 8.38 8.50 10.78
C GLN A 19 7.26 7.56 10.27
N VAL A 20 6.86 7.71 9.02
CA VAL A 20 5.86 6.80 8.41
C VAL A 20 6.42 5.38 8.29
N ALA A 21 7.71 5.23 8.02
CA ALA A 21 8.35 3.92 7.93
C ALA A 21 8.38 3.20 9.29
N GLU A 22 8.74 3.91 10.36
CA GLU A 22 8.69 3.41 11.73
C GLU A 22 7.26 3.01 12.12
N ASP A 23 6.30 3.90 11.85
CA ASP A 23 4.88 3.67 12.16
C ASP A 23 4.28 2.45 11.46
N LEU A 24 4.72 2.17 10.23
CA LEU A 24 4.24 1.05 9.42
C LEU A 24 5.15 -0.18 9.50
N ASN A 25 6.21 -0.13 10.33
CA ASN A 25 7.22 -1.18 10.45
C ASN A 25 7.80 -1.62 9.09
N VAL A 26 8.12 -0.65 8.24
CA VAL A 26 8.77 -0.86 6.94
C VAL A 26 10.06 -0.04 6.86
N SER A 27 10.86 -0.25 5.81
CA SER A 27 12.03 0.60 5.57
C SER A 27 11.61 1.96 5.01
N ARG A 28 12.37 3.02 5.30
CA ARG A 28 12.16 4.33 4.67
C ARG A 28 12.29 4.28 3.14
N GLN A 29 13.14 3.39 2.61
CA GLN A 29 13.23 3.14 1.18
C GLN A 29 11.91 2.59 0.62
N THR A 30 11.18 1.78 1.39
CA THR A 30 9.85 1.28 1.04
C THR A 30 8.88 2.45 0.86
N ILE A 31 8.83 3.39 1.81
CA ILE A 31 8.00 4.60 1.71
C ILE A 31 8.40 5.45 0.50
N SER A 32 9.69 5.66 0.27
CA SER A 32 10.20 6.38 -0.90
C SER A 32 9.76 5.72 -2.22
N ASN A 33 9.84 4.39 -2.31
CA ASN A 33 9.40 3.65 -3.49
C ASN A 33 7.89 3.79 -3.73
N TRP A 34 7.08 3.85 -2.66
CA TRP A 34 5.64 4.07 -2.76
C TRP A 34 5.32 5.48 -3.27
N GLU A 35 5.97 6.51 -2.71
CA GLU A 35 5.78 7.91 -3.09
C GLU A 35 6.31 8.26 -4.50
N ASN A 36 7.20 7.42 -5.04
CA ASN A 36 7.74 7.57 -6.39
C ASN A 36 7.07 6.63 -7.42
N GLY A 37 6.04 5.87 -7.02
CA GLY A 37 5.32 4.95 -7.91
C GLY A 37 6.14 3.74 -8.38
N VAL A 38 7.28 3.46 -7.75
CA VAL A 38 8.18 2.34 -8.09
C VAL A 38 7.54 0.99 -7.69
N SER A 39 6.79 0.96 -6.60
CA SER A 39 6.01 -0.21 -6.20
C SER A 39 4.85 0.17 -5.30
N VAL A 40 3.65 -0.34 -5.57
CA VAL A 40 2.57 -0.46 -4.58
C VAL A 40 2.37 -1.95 -4.42
N SER A 41 3.17 -2.56 -3.55
CA SER A 41 3.55 -3.97 -3.69
C SER A 41 2.43 -4.99 -3.44
N ASN A 42 1.32 -4.61 -2.80
CA ASN A 42 0.19 -5.51 -2.54
C ASN A 42 -1.02 -4.75 -1.97
N ILE A 43 -2.20 -5.35 -1.99
CA ILE A 43 -3.41 -4.87 -1.30
C ILE A 43 -3.18 -4.67 0.20
N ASN A 44 -2.30 -5.46 0.83
CA ASN A 44 -1.93 -5.28 2.24
C ASN A 44 -1.29 -3.90 2.51
N THR A 45 -0.47 -3.39 1.58
CA THR A 45 0.11 -2.06 1.66
C THR A 45 -0.97 -0.98 1.53
N LEU A 46 -1.97 -1.19 0.66
CA LEU A 46 -3.10 -0.28 0.52
C LEU A 46 -3.94 -0.20 1.79
N ILE A 47 -4.18 -1.34 2.43
CA ILE A 47 -4.90 -1.42 3.71
C ILE A 47 -4.13 -0.65 4.80
N LEU A 48 -2.81 -0.88 4.93
CA LEU A 48 -1.97 -0.19 5.90
C LEU A 48 -1.98 1.34 5.71
N ILE A 49 -1.90 1.80 4.47
CA ILE A 49 -1.94 3.23 4.15
C ILE A 49 -3.34 3.79 4.40
N SER A 50 -4.39 3.05 4.06
CA SER A 50 -5.78 3.43 4.33
C SER A 50 -6.01 3.64 5.83
N GLU A 51 -5.59 2.69 6.67
CA GLU A 51 -5.69 2.80 8.13
C GLU A 51 -4.85 3.95 8.68
N LYS A 52 -3.62 4.15 8.18
CA LYS A 52 -2.72 5.19 8.70
C LYS A 52 -3.16 6.60 8.31
N PHE A 53 -3.65 6.76 7.09
CA PHE A 53 -3.99 8.07 6.52
C PHE A 53 -5.48 8.37 6.57
N ASP A 54 -6.32 7.43 7.02
CA ASP A 54 -7.77 7.51 7.04
C ASP A 54 -8.36 7.78 5.64
N ILE A 55 -7.78 7.09 4.65
CA ILE A 55 -8.17 7.20 3.23
C ILE A 55 -8.88 5.92 2.84
N PRO A 56 -10.10 5.95 2.29
CA PRO A 56 -10.78 4.74 1.85
C PRO A 56 -9.98 3.96 0.79
N VAL A 57 -9.84 2.64 0.98
CA VAL A 57 -9.10 1.77 0.05
C VAL A 57 -9.67 1.85 -1.37
N ASP A 58 -10.98 2.04 -1.53
CA ASP A 58 -11.62 2.17 -2.84
C ASP A 58 -11.21 3.46 -3.58
N GLU A 59 -10.94 4.55 -2.86
CA GLU A 59 -10.37 5.78 -3.45
C GLU A 59 -8.93 5.58 -3.90
N MET A 60 -8.21 4.64 -3.29
CA MET A 60 -6.85 4.29 -3.68
C MET A 60 -6.83 3.36 -4.90
N LEU A 61 -7.79 2.43 -5.00
CA LEU A 61 -7.94 1.50 -6.12
C LEU A 61 -8.42 2.16 -7.41
N LYS A 62 -9.31 3.16 -7.29
CA LYS A 62 -9.86 3.92 -8.45
C LYS A 62 -8.78 4.66 -9.27
N SER A 63 -7.56 4.82 -8.77
CA SER A 63 -6.50 5.52 -9.51
C SER A 63 -5.78 4.67 -10.56
N GLY A 64 -6.09 3.38 -10.71
CA GLY A 64 -5.55 2.53 -11.78
C GLY A 64 -4.07 2.16 -11.64
N ASP A 65 -3.44 2.54 -10.53
CA ASP A 65 -1.99 2.35 -10.26
C ASP A 65 -1.67 1.02 -9.56
N VAL A 66 -2.69 0.21 -9.27
CA VAL A 66 -2.53 -1.08 -8.61
C VAL A 66 -2.11 -2.10 -9.66
N VAL A 67 -0.80 -2.23 -9.85
CA VAL A 67 -0.24 -3.33 -10.62
C VAL A 67 -0.43 -4.59 -9.77
N GLU A 68 -1.44 -5.41 -10.10
CA GLU A 68 -1.50 -6.77 -9.60
C GLU A 68 -0.21 -7.48 -10.03
N LYS A 69 0.78 -7.55 -9.14
CA LYS A 69 1.75 -8.64 -9.23
C LYS A 69 0.97 -9.89 -8.88
N ILE A 70 0.35 -10.51 -9.88
CA ILE A 70 -0.14 -11.87 -9.80
C ILE A 70 1.11 -12.72 -9.52
N ASP A 71 1.33 -13.03 -8.26
CA ASP A 71 2.34 -13.96 -7.82
C ASP A 71 1.85 -15.36 -8.20
N ASN A 72 2.21 -15.82 -9.41
CA ASN A 72 1.82 -17.11 -9.98
C ASN A 72 2.33 -18.33 -9.17
N ASN A 73 2.97 -18.10 -8.01
CA ASN A 73 3.56 -19.16 -7.19
C ASN A 73 2.88 -19.40 -5.83
N LYS A 74 1.69 -18.84 -5.57
CA LYS A 74 0.88 -19.28 -4.42
C LYS A 74 0.00 -20.47 -4.79
N THR A 75 0.39 -21.60 -4.19
CA THR A 75 -0.25 -22.90 -4.08
C THR A 75 -1.78 -22.82 -4.20
N PRO A 76 -2.44 -23.71 -4.98
CA PRO A 76 -3.88 -23.67 -5.16
C PRO A 76 -4.57 -23.68 -3.81
N PHE A 77 -5.47 -22.71 -3.59
CA PHE A 77 -6.42 -22.73 -2.48
C PHE A 77 -7.07 -24.12 -2.43
N LYS A 78 -6.70 -24.94 -1.44
CA LYS A 78 -7.49 -26.12 -1.10
C LYS A 78 -8.81 -25.57 -0.57
N LYS A 79 -9.83 -25.70 -1.41
CA LYS A 79 -11.22 -25.47 -1.06
C LYS A 79 -11.57 -26.58 -0.06
N ASP A 80 -11.44 -26.30 1.23
CA ASP A 80 -11.99 -27.18 2.26
C ASP A 80 -13.51 -27.13 2.12
N ARG A 81 -14.03 -28.09 1.35
CA ARG A 81 -15.42 -28.49 1.38
C ARG A 81 -15.61 -29.30 2.65
N ASN A 82 -16.19 -28.69 3.67
CA ASN A 82 -16.88 -29.43 4.72
C ASN A 82 -18.37 -29.07 4.62
N TYR A 83 -19.15 -30.05 4.16
CA TYR A 83 -20.59 -30.19 4.38
C TYR A 83 -20.76 -31.42 5.27
#